data_AF-A0A0V1NFL1-F1
#
_entry.id   AF-A0A0V1NFL1-F1
#
_cell.length_a   1.000
_cell.length_b   1.000
_cell.length_c   1.000
_cell.angle_alpha   90.00
_cell.angle_beta   90.00
_cell.angle_gamma   90.00
#
_symmetry.space_group_name_H-M   'P 1'
#
loop_
_entity.id
_entity.type
_entity.pdbx_description
1 polymer ?
#
loop_
_entity_poly.entity_id
_entity_poly.type
_entity_poly.pdbx_seq_one_letter_code
_entity_poly.pdbx_strand_id
1 'polypeptide(L)'
;MAKVKSKTSKKVIGLVKEYESGILSTDNTLLFCKACGKTINHEKKYFVYQYMQMTKHKSATEKMKTESKQACLLSTFVADSSSKSQFPTDLCMAFIDVGIPLWILENKSLRGGVLEKYTKQHIPSKSSLRKNYIDNNFNNVMDRIRCEVAYNKI
;
A
#
# COMPACT_ATOMS: atom_id res chain seq x y z
N MET A 1 -44.13 -16.54 -14.57
CA MET A 1 -43.14 -15.46 -14.38
C MET A 1 -42.53 -15.58 -12.99
N ALA A 2 -41.21 -15.75 -12.89
CA ALA A 2 -40.51 -16.04 -11.64
C ALA A 2 -40.42 -14.80 -10.72
N LYS A 3 -40.78 -14.98 -9.44
CA LYS A 3 -40.72 -13.95 -8.38
C LYS A 3 -39.26 -13.67 -8.01
N VAL A 4 -38.79 -12.46 -8.30
CA VAL A 4 -37.45 -11.96 -7.91
C VAL A 4 -37.39 -11.81 -6.38
N LYS A 5 -36.48 -12.54 -5.74
CA LYS A 5 -36.24 -12.53 -4.28
C LYS A 5 -35.48 -11.25 -3.87
N SER A 6 -36.19 -10.23 -3.42
CA SER A 6 -35.63 -8.93 -3.00
C SER A 6 -35.27 -8.80 -1.50
N LYS A 7 -35.32 -9.89 -0.72
CA LYS A 7 -35.11 -9.84 0.75
C LYS A 7 -33.66 -10.01 1.22
N THR A 8 -32.73 -10.39 0.33
CA THR A 8 -31.37 -10.80 0.76
C THR A 8 -30.45 -9.62 1.09
N SER A 9 -30.54 -8.48 0.38
CA SER A 9 -29.53 -7.42 0.52
C SER A 9 -29.54 -6.71 1.89
N LYS A 10 -30.72 -6.34 2.43
CA LYS A 10 -30.82 -5.65 3.73
C LYS A 10 -30.27 -6.49 4.89
N LYS A 11 -30.46 -7.82 4.83
CA LYS A 11 -29.99 -8.75 5.87
C LYS A 11 -28.48 -8.89 5.86
N VAL A 12 -27.85 -8.96 4.68
CA VAL A 12 -26.39 -9.08 4.56
C VAL A 12 -25.70 -7.78 4.95
N ILE A 13 -26.24 -6.63 4.54
CA ILE A 13 -25.75 -5.31 4.96
C ILE A 13 -25.81 -5.16 6.49
N GLY A 14 -26.89 -5.63 7.14
CA GLY A 14 -27.02 -5.63 8.59
C GLY A 14 -25.93 -6.45 9.29
N LEU A 15 -25.54 -7.61 8.71
CA LEU A 15 -24.48 -8.45 9.25
C LEU A 15 -23.08 -7.81 9.14
N VAL A 16 -22.80 -7.06 8.07
CA VAL A 16 -21.54 -6.31 7.92
C VAL A 16 -21.45 -5.14 8.89
N LYS A 17 -22.59 -4.57 9.29
CA LYS A 17 -22.63 -3.53 10.34
C LYS A 17 -22.49 -4.11 11.74
N GLU A 18 -23.06 -5.29 11.99
CA GLU A 18 -23.01 -6.00 13.28
C GLU A 18 -21.60 -6.56 13.58
N TYR A 19 -20.91 -7.05 12.55
CA TYR A 19 -19.56 -7.62 12.67
C TYR A 19 -18.56 -6.73 11.91
N GLU A 20 -17.91 -5.84 12.67
CA GLU A 20 -16.76 -4.98 12.31
C GLU A 20 -16.48 -4.83 10.80
N SER A 21 -16.83 -3.65 10.27
CA SER A 21 -16.83 -3.35 8.83
C SER A 21 -15.46 -3.45 8.12
N GLY A 22 -14.38 -3.61 8.88
CA GLY A 22 -13.04 -3.88 8.35
C GLY A 22 -12.86 -5.31 7.83
N ILE A 23 -13.48 -6.30 8.48
CA ILE A 23 -13.20 -7.73 8.26
C ILE A 23 -14.13 -8.36 7.21
N LEU A 24 -15.38 -7.89 7.16
CA LEU A 24 -16.39 -8.38 6.23
C LEU A 24 -16.64 -7.41 5.08
N SER A 25 -16.89 -7.97 3.90
CA SER A 25 -17.32 -7.25 2.70
C SER A 25 -18.59 -7.88 2.15
N THR A 26 -19.40 -7.10 1.44
CA THR A 26 -20.57 -7.63 0.75
C THR A 26 -20.81 -6.95 -0.58
N ASP A 27 -21.20 -7.74 -1.57
CA ASP A 27 -21.71 -7.28 -2.88
C ASP A 27 -23.23 -7.51 -2.96
N ASN A 28 -23.94 -7.15 -1.87
CA ASN A 28 -25.40 -7.27 -1.65
C ASN A 28 -26.00 -8.69 -1.72
N THR A 29 -25.24 -9.68 -2.16
CA THR A 29 -25.66 -11.07 -2.39
C THR A 29 -24.77 -12.06 -1.66
N LEU A 30 -23.46 -11.77 -1.58
CA LEU A 30 -22.48 -12.60 -0.90
C LEU A 30 -21.91 -11.87 0.32
N LEU A 31 -21.62 -12.62 1.37
CA LEU A 31 -20.88 -12.16 2.54
C LEU A 31 -19.47 -12.73 2.44
N PHE A 32 -18.45 -11.86 2.42
CA PHE A 32 -17.07 -12.25 2.19
C PHE A 32 -16.18 -11.83 3.34
N CYS A 33 -15.29 -12.72 3.79
CA CYS A 33 -14.28 -12.41 4.79
C CYS A 33 -12.97 -12.02 4.11
N LYS A 34 -12.54 -10.77 4.31
CA LYS A 34 -11.28 -10.26 3.76
C LYS A 34 -10.07 -10.96 4.39
N ALA A 35 -10.12 -11.22 5.71
CA ALA A 35 -9.03 -11.89 6.42
C ALA A 35 -8.79 -13.33 5.96
N CYS A 36 -9.85 -14.03 5.59
CA CYS A 36 -9.76 -15.45 5.20
C CYS A 36 -9.82 -15.70 3.70
N GLY A 37 -10.14 -14.68 2.90
CA GLY A 37 -10.31 -14.82 1.44
C GLY A 37 -11.48 -15.73 1.04
N LYS A 38 -12.52 -15.84 1.86
CA LYS A 38 -13.61 -16.83 1.68
C LYS A 38 -14.99 -16.23 1.84
N THR A 39 -15.93 -16.75 1.05
CA THR A 39 -17.36 -16.47 1.18
C THR A 39 -17.94 -17.22 2.39
N ILE A 40 -18.74 -16.52 3.19
CA ILE A 40 -19.42 -17.01 4.39
C ILE A 40 -20.89 -17.27 4.07
N ASN A 41 -21.39 -18.43 4.50
CA ASN A 41 -22.82 -18.70 4.48
C ASN A 41 -23.55 -17.80 5.50
N HIS A 42 -24.50 -17.01 5.01
CA HIS A 42 -25.26 -16.03 5.79
C HIS A 42 -26.78 -16.32 5.80
N GLU A 43 -27.20 -17.51 5.36
CA GLU A 43 -28.61 -17.93 5.37
C GLU A 43 -29.20 -17.82 6.79
N LYS A 44 -28.42 -18.22 7.81
CA LYS A 44 -28.75 -18.07 9.23
C LYS A 44 -27.63 -17.30 9.93
N LYS A 45 -28.02 -16.42 10.87
CA LYS A 45 -27.06 -15.61 11.66
C LYS A 45 -26.04 -16.48 12.40
N TYR A 46 -26.45 -17.65 12.89
CA TYR A 46 -25.59 -18.56 13.63
C TYR A 46 -24.38 -19.07 12.80
N PHE A 47 -24.50 -19.24 11.48
CA PHE A 47 -23.37 -19.64 10.64
C PHE A 47 -22.28 -18.58 10.60
N VAL A 48 -22.68 -17.31 10.56
CA VAL A 48 -21.76 -16.17 10.60
C VAL A 48 -21.11 -16.09 11.98
N TYR A 49 -21.90 -16.21 13.05
CA TYR A 49 -21.39 -16.23 14.42
C TYR A 49 -20.35 -17.35 14.64
N GLN A 50 -20.67 -18.59 14.25
CA GLN A 50 -19.77 -19.72 14.40
C GLN A 50 -18.48 -19.50 13.62
N TYR A 51 -18.56 -18.95 12.41
CA TYR A 51 -17.40 -18.60 11.61
C TYR A 51 -16.49 -17.58 12.31
N MET A 52 -17.06 -16.52 12.91
CA MET A 52 -16.27 -15.54 13.68
C MET A 52 -15.54 -16.17 14.87
N GLN A 53 -16.12 -17.22 15.45
CA GLN A 53 -15.53 -17.92 16.58
C GLN A 53 -14.45 -18.94 16.19
N MET A 54 -14.34 -19.32 14.91
CA MET A 54 -13.36 -20.32 14.46
C MET A 54 -11.92 -19.86 14.71
N THR A 55 -11.09 -20.76 15.22
CA THR A 55 -9.66 -20.51 15.46
C THR A 55 -8.90 -20.08 14.19
N LYS A 56 -9.25 -20.66 13.04
CA LYS A 56 -8.71 -20.28 11.72
C LYS A 56 -9.03 -18.83 11.33
N HIS A 57 -10.21 -18.33 11.70
CA HIS A 57 -10.59 -16.95 11.46
C HIS A 57 -9.87 -15.99 12.40
N LYS A 58 -9.80 -16.32 13.69
CA LYS A 58 -9.07 -15.53 14.70
C LYS A 58 -7.59 -15.41 14.35
N SER A 59 -6.94 -16.48 13.93
CA SER A 59 -5.53 -16.41 13.50
C SER A 59 -5.35 -15.60 12.22
N ALA A 60 -6.27 -15.70 11.25
CA ALA A 60 -6.22 -14.91 10.02
C ALA A 60 -6.46 -13.40 10.26
N THR A 61 -7.37 -13.05 11.16
CA THR A 61 -7.66 -11.65 11.52
C THR A 61 -6.52 -11.00 12.29
N GLU A 62 -5.88 -11.71 13.21
CA GLU A 62 -4.69 -11.21 13.91
C GLU A 62 -3.50 -11.04 12.97
N LYS A 63 -3.33 -11.94 11.99
CA LYS A 63 -2.35 -11.75 10.89
C LYS A 63 -2.66 -10.51 10.07
N MET A 64 -3.92 -10.30 9.66
CA MET A 64 -4.33 -9.13 8.87
C MET A 64 -4.12 -7.81 9.63
N LYS A 65 -4.34 -7.77 10.96
CA LYS A 65 -4.03 -6.61 11.81
C LYS A 65 -2.51 -6.37 11.92
N THR A 66 -1.73 -7.44 11.97
CA THR A 66 -0.27 -7.37 12.06
C THR A 66 0.35 -6.98 10.72
N GLU A 67 -0.18 -7.48 9.60
CA GLU A 67 0.19 -7.10 8.23
C GLU A 67 -0.26 -5.69 7.87
N SER A 68 -1.37 -5.19 8.44
CA SER A 68 -1.77 -3.78 8.29
C SER A 68 -0.81 -2.84 9.03
N LYS A 69 -0.37 -3.21 10.24
CA LYS A 69 0.63 -2.46 11.01
C LYS A 69 2.03 -2.61 10.42
N GLN A 70 2.38 -3.81 9.95
CA GLN A 70 3.62 -4.05 9.23
C GLN A 70 3.61 -3.39 7.85
N ALA A 71 2.51 -3.29 7.10
CA ALA A 71 2.52 -2.54 5.83
C ALA A 71 2.77 -1.04 6.05
N CYS A 72 2.30 -0.48 7.18
CA CYS A 72 2.56 0.90 7.58
C CYS A 72 3.93 1.11 8.25
N LEU A 73 4.53 0.07 8.85
CA LEU A 73 5.85 0.13 9.47
C LEU A 73 6.98 -0.38 8.55
N LEU A 74 6.69 -1.25 7.58
CA LEU A 74 7.63 -1.76 6.58
C LEU A 74 7.97 -0.67 5.54
N SER A 75 7.07 0.29 5.31
CA SER A 75 7.41 1.52 4.59
C SER A 75 8.44 2.38 5.35
N THR A 76 8.56 2.21 6.67
CA THR A 76 9.56 2.91 7.50
C THR A 76 10.79 2.05 7.82
N PHE A 77 10.67 0.71 7.86
CA PHE A 77 11.72 -0.20 8.35
C PHE A 77 12.27 -1.23 7.35
N VAL A 78 11.74 -1.39 6.13
CA VAL A 78 12.42 -2.20 5.07
C VAL A 78 13.53 -1.38 4.37
N ALA A 79 14.14 -0.45 5.09
CA ALA A 79 15.39 0.15 4.65
C ALA A 79 16.56 -0.84 4.78
N ASP A 80 16.52 -1.81 5.69
CA ASP A 80 17.77 -2.41 6.19
C ASP A 80 18.20 -3.78 5.62
N SER A 81 17.93 -4.06 4.35
CA SER A 81 18.73 -5.08 3.63
C SER A 81 19.12 -4.74 2.19
N SER A 82 18.83 -3.52 1.74
CA SER A 82 19.20 -3.01 0.40
C SER A 82 19.22 -1.46 0.34
N SER A 83 19.35 -0.76 1.48
CA SER A 83 19.22 0.70 1.55
C SER A 83 20.21 1.40 0.64
N LYS A 84 19.74 1.77 -0.56
CA LYS A 84 20.38 2.79 -1.39
C LYS A 84 20.52 4.03 -0.52
N SER A 85 21.66 4.71 -0.63
CA SER A 85 21.91 5.90 0.20
C SER A 85 20.80 6.94 0.02
N GLN A 86 20.42 7.59 1.12
CA GLN A 86 19.36 8.60 1.17
C GLN A 86 19.68 9.78 0.24
N PHE A 87 20.93 10.24 0.26
CA PHE A 87 21.36 11.43 -0.47
C PHE A 87 21.16 11.38 -1.99
N PRO A 88 21.60 10.34 -2.75
CA PRO A 88 21.34 10.30 -4.18
C PRO A 88 19.86 10.17 -4.53
N THR A 89 19.08 9.57 -3.63
CA THR A 89 17.62 9.46 -3.77
C THR A 89 16.99 10.85 -3.70
N ASP A 90 17.34 11.62 -2.67
CA ASP A 90 16.85 12.99 -2.45
C ASP A 90 17.31 13.94 -3.57
N LEU A 91 18.58 13.84 -3.98
CA LEU A 91 19.12 14.62 -5.09
C LEU A 91 18.37 14.34 -6.40
N CYS A 92 18.11 13.07 -6.70
CA CYS A 92 17.36 12.67 -7.89
C CYS A 92 15.91 13.19 -7.86
N MET A 93 15.23 13.07 -6.71
CA MET A 93 13.88 13.61 -6.51
C MET A 93 13.85 15.12 -6.74
N ALA A 94 14.74 15.87 -6.11
CA ALA A 94 14.79 17.33 -6.25
C ALA A 94 14.95 17.74 -7.73
N PHE A 95 15.83 17.06 -8.48
CA PHE A 95 16.01 17.34 -9.91
C PHE A 95 14.73 17.06 -10.71
N ILE A 96 14.03 15.97 -10.43
CA ILE A 96 12.78 15.64 -11.11
C ILE A 96 11.69 16.66 -10.77
N ASP A 97 11.56 17.02 -9.49
CA ASP A 97 10.52 17.94 -8.99
C ASP A 97 10.63 19.33 -9.63
N VAL A 98 11.85 19.82 -9.84
CA VAL A 98 12.08 21.10 -10.54
C VAL A 98 12.30 20.98 -12.05
N GLY A 99 12.16 19.77 -12.61
CA GLY A 99 12.30 19.52 -14.04
C GLY A 99 13.72 19.67 -14.60
N ILE A 100 14.75 19.53 -13.74
CA ILE A 100 16.16 19.60 -14.13
C ILE A 100 16.62 18.25 -14.69
N PRO A 101 17.15 18.21 -15.93
CA PRO A 101 17.64 16.98 -16.51
C PRO A 101 18.86 16.38 -15.79
N LEU A 102 18.84 15.06 -15.54
CA LEU A 102 19.93 14.35 -14.85
C LEU A 102 21.28 14.35 -15.59
N TRP A 103 21.33 14.65 -16.89
CA TRP A 103 22.59 14.71 -17.63
C TRP A 103 23.49 15.86 -17.17
N ILE A 104 22.92 16.88 -16.51
CA ILE A 104 23.67 18.01 -15.93
C ILE A 104 24.69 17.52 -14.89
N LEU A 105 24.40 16.40 -14.20
CA LEU A 105 25.30 15.79 -13.22
C LEU A 105 26.52 15.09 -13.86
N GLU A 106 26.58 14.95 -15.17
CA GLU A 106 27.79 14.45 -15.87
C GLU A 106 28.84 15.56 -16.05
N ASN A 107 28.48 16.82 -15.82
CA ASN A 107 29.44 17.91 -15.86
C ASN A 107 30.44 17.81 -14.70
N LYS A 108 31.73 17.66 -15.03
CA LYS A 108 32.80 17.44 -14.05
C LYS A 108 32.97 18.61 -13.07
N SER A 109 32.81 19.85 -13.54
CA SER A 109 32.96 21.04 -12.69
C SER A 109 31.83 21.13 -11.67
N LEU A 110 30.60 20.82 -12.07
CA LEU A 110 29.46 20.75 -11.14
C LEU A 110 29.59 19.56 -10.19
N ARG A 111 29.78 18.35 -10.73
CA ARG A 111 29.84 17.11 -9.97
C ARG A 111 31.01 17.09 -9.00
N GLY A 112 32.23 17.13 -9.51
CA GLY A 112 33.43 17.04 -8.69
C GLY A 112 33.81 18.37 -8.03
N GLY A 113 33.71 19.47 -8.78
CA GLY A 113 34.18 20.79 -8.32
C GLY A 113 33.28 21.44 -7.26
N VAL A 114 31.98 21.17 -7.27
CA VAL A 114 31.02 21.75 -6.33
C VAL A 114 30.39 20.66 -5.48
N LEU A 115 29.58 19.79 -6.08
CA LEU A 115 28.68 18.94 -5.30
C LEU A 115 29.44 17.91 -4.45
N GLU A 116 30.30 17.08 -5.05
CA GLU A 116 31.08 16.07 -4.31
C GLU A 116 32.06 16.72 -3.33
N LYS A 117 32.66 17.87 -3.70
CA LYS A 117 33.59 18.63 -2.84
C LYS A 117 32.93 19.11 -1.55
N TYR A 118 31.76 19.73 -1.64
CA TYR A 118 31.10 20.35 -0.48
C TYR A 118 30.20 19.37 0.29
N THR A 119 29.56 18.43 -0.39
CA THR A 119 28.69 17.44 0.28
C THR A 119 29.47 16.28 0.89
N LYS A 120 30.73 16.05 0.44
CA LYS A 120 31.55 14.87 0.79
C LYS A 120 30.85 13.55 0.47
N GLN A 121 29.90 13.57 -0.45
CA GLN A 121 29.14 12.41 -0.89
C GLN A 121 29.43 12.14 -2.35
N HIS A 122 29.50 10.86 -2.72
CA HIS A 122 29.65 10.47 -4.11
C HIS A 122 28.34 10.66 -4.88
N ILE A 123 28.42 11.25 -6.08
CA ILE A 123 27.26 11.45 -6.94
C ILE A 123 27.20 10.34 -7.98
N PRO A 124 26.11 9.56 -8.05
CA PRO A 124 25.99 8.52 -9.06
C PRO A 124 25.92 9.10 -10.48
N SER A 125 26.36 8.30 -11.46
CA SER A 125 26.21 8.65 -12.87
C SER A 125 24.72 8.77 -13.26
N LYS A 126 24.42 9.52 -14.31
CA LYS A 126 23.08 9.57 -14.92
C LYS A 126 22.48 8.18 -15.15
N SER A 127 23.28 7.24 -15.66
CA SER A 127 22.87 5.86 -15.89
C SER A 127 22.49 5.16 -14.57
N SER A 128 23.27 5.37 -13.52
CA SER A 128 22.98 4.84 -12.18
C SER A 128 21.70 5.45 -11.60
N LEU A 129 21.51 6.76 -11.73
CA LEU A 129 20.31 7.47 -11.29
C LEU A 129 19.05 6.93 -11.98
N ARG A 130 19.10 6.78 -13.31
CA ARG A 130 18.00 6.23 -14.10
C ARG A 130 17.61 4.82 -13.70
N LYS A 131 18.59 3.92 -13.57
CA LYS A 131 18.32 2.50 -13.28
C LYS A 131 17.88 2.25 -11.84
N ASN A 132 18.43 3.00 -10.89
CA ASN A 132 18.31 2.63 -9.48
C ASN A 132 17.36 3.53 -8.69
N TYR A 133 17.10 4.76 -9.15
CA TYR A 133 16.41 5.76 -8.33
C TYR A 133 15.11 6.23 -8.95
N ILE A 134 15.00 6.33 -10.29
CA ILE A 134 13.78 6.80 -10.94
C ILE A 134 12.58 5.89 -10.67
N ASP A 135 12.69 4.58 -10.90
CA ASP A 135 11.57 3.66 -10.71
C ASP A 135 11.08 3.66 -9.26
N ASN A 136 12.02 3.71 -8.31
CA ASN A 136 11.71 3.75 -6.88
C ASN A 136 10.96 5.05 -6.52
N ASN A 137 11.46 6.18 -7.02
CA ASN A 137 10.87 7.50 -6.81
C ASN A 137 9.46 7.59 -7.41
N PHE A 138 9.26 7.10 -8.63
CA PHE A 138 7.95 7.04 -9.27
C PHE A 138 6.97 6.20 -8.45
N ASN A 139 7.38 5.00 -8.04
CA ASN A 139 6.53 4.13 -7.24
C ASN A 139 6.14 4.78 -5.91
N ASN A 140 7.08 5.43 -5.22
CA ASN A 140 6.81 6.15 -3.98
C ASN A 140 5.76 7.26 -4.16
N VAL A 141 5.87 8.05 -5.24
CA VAL A 141 4.90 9.11 -5.55
C VAL A 141 3.54 8.50 -5.90
N MET A 142 3.51 7.46 -6.72
CA MET A 142 2.27 6.78 -7.09
C MET A 142 1.58 6.14 -5.89
N ASP A 143 2.33 5.54 -4.97
CA ASP A 143 1.80 4.97 -3.73
C ASP A 143 1.24 6.05 -2.82
N ARG A 144 1.92 7.20 -2.71
CA ARG A 144 1.39 8.35 -1.98
C ARG A 144 0.06 8.82 -2.57
N ILE A 145 -0.04 8.97 -3.89
CA ILE A 145 -1.28 9.35 -4.56
C ILE A 145 -2.39 8.32 -4.29
N ARG A 146 -2.08 7.02 -4.43
CA ARG A 146 -3.06 5.94 -4.16
C ARG A 146 -3.57 5.99 -2.72
N CYS A 147 -2.69 6.22 -1.75
CA CYS A 147 -3.07 6.39 -0.35
C CYS A 147 -3.99 7.61 -0.20
N GLU A 148 -3.58 8.79 -0.67
CA GLU A 148 -4.38 10.02 -0.56
C GLU A 148 -5.78 9.85 -1.19
N VAL A 149 -5.88 9.22 -2.36
CA VAL A 149 -7.17 8.93 -3.01
C VAL A 149 -8.00 7.90 -2.23
N ALA A 150 -7.37 6.86 -1.67
CA ALA A 150 -8.07 5.84 -0.89
C ALA A 150 -8.65 6.37 0.43
N TYR A 151 -7.97 7.32 1.07
CA TYR A 151 -8.45 8.00 2.29
C TYR A 151 -9.52 9.05 1.99
N ASN A 152 -9.50 9.68 0.81
CA ASN A 152 -10.50 10.65 0.36
C ASN A 152 -11.77 10.00 -0.23
N LYS A 153 -12.19 8.82 0.26
CA LYS A 153 -13.47 8.23 -0.13
C LYS A 153 -14.64 9.12 0.33
N ILE A 154 -15.20 9.85 -0.64
CA ILE A 154 -16.47 10.60 -0.58
C ILE A 154 -17.64 9.63 -0.42
#